data_AF-A0A0S8JGI9-F1
#
_entry.id   AF-A0A0S8JGI9-F1
#
_cell.length_a   1.000
_cell.length_b   1.000
_cell.length_c   1.000
_cell.angle_alpha   90.00
_cell.angle_beta   90.00
_cell.angle_gamma   90.00
#
_symmetry.space_group_name_H-M   'P 1'
#
loop_
_entity.id
_entity.type
_entity.pdbx_description
1 polymer ?
#
loop_
_entity_poly.entity_id
_entity_poly.type
_entity_poly.pdbx_seq_one_letter_code
_entity_poly.pdbx_strand_id
1 'polypeptide(L)'
;MGINRRLSVHIFSVMAGITVPVLFVLIALGGVGCDGDDNGGSGAGYWATEVLVPFGHRPLPSPDSRWIAFGGTGDSVGIWVLDRNNNEVIRLTDDTYPHRWDYRWMIDSQGLVFGGAGESGTATAGVWQVTCPGGTVTQLWQFGGDPDPAPSGEAVCFAGLSSASEESGIWVVGVVTPQIYRLQEEGINPRYSPMGYFISYLLPTGYEGPELRVMTSEGANDQLLADNILSHEWVDNETLICEAVGLFAVDIVKVEDLLSPQINTLVEGGSQVALFELGDLIVFQKEENARNIGLCVTTSAGGGNKEITQSGAYPQFLVINTAPEASHVVFEDTGGIIIGSASGGTSTNSLSMNP
;
A
#
# COMPACT_ATOMS: atom_id res chain seq x y z
N MET A 1 3.18 0.12 30.65
CA MET A 1 2.63 0.83 29.47
C MET A 1 3.45 0.42 28.27
N GLY A 2 2.83 -0.18 27.26
CA GLY A 2 3.53 -0.55 26.02
C GLY A 2 3.76 0.69 25.16
N ILE A 3 4.97 0.87 24.64
CA ILE A 3 5.29 1.93 23.69
C ILE A 3 4.78 1.46 22.32
N ASN A 4 3.73 2.11 21.81
CA ASN A 4 3.30 1.92 20.42
C ASN A 4 4.29 2.61 19.50
N ARG A 5 5.16 1.84 18.84
CA ARG A 5 6.04 2.35 17.78
C ARG A 5 5.24 2.35 16.48
N ARG A 6 5.12 3.51 15.82
CA ARG A 6 4.62 3.60 14.44
C ARG A 6 5.81 3.74 13.50
N LEU A 7 5.74 3.03 12.38
CA LEU A 7 6.80 2.97 11.38
C LEU A 7 6.32 3.67 10.11
N SER A 8 7.16 4.52 9.55
CA SER A 8 7.01 5.05 8.20
C SER A 8 8.15 4.50 7.35
N VAL A 9 7.82 3.69 6.34
CA VAL A 9 8.78 3.20 5.35
C VAL A 9 8.58 4.02 4.09
N HIS A 10 9.64 4.68 3.64
CA HIS A 10 9.62 5.43 2.38
C HIS A 10 10.52 4.70 1.38
N ILE A 11 9.92 4.34 0.25
CA ILE A 11 10.60 3.63 -0.82
C ILE A 11 10.58 4.53 -2.04
N PHE A 12 11.75 4.77 -2.61
CA PHE A 12 11.86 5.50 -3.87
C PHE A 12 12.71 4.71 -4.86
N SER A 13 12.24 4.63 -6.09
CA SER A 13 13.04 4.18 -7.24
C SER A 13 13.53 5.43 -7.96
N VAL A 14 14.84 5.63 -8.01
CA VAL A 14 15.44 6.80 -8.67
C VAL A 14 16.09 6.36 -9.97
N MET A 15 15.57 6.85 -11.10
CA MET A 15 16.21 6.75 -12.42
C MET A 15 17.20 7.90 -12.59
N ALA A 16 18.28 7.91 -11.81
CA ALA A 16 19.45 8.73 -12.14
C ALA A 16 20.14 8.04 -13.32
N GLY A 17 20.58 8.75 -14.36
CA GLY A 17 21.06 8.25 -15.68
C GLY A 17 22.17 7.19 -15.71
N ILE A 18 21.93 6.09 -15.00
CA ILE A 18 22.71 4.90 -14.74
C ILE A 18 21.79 3.77 -15.23
N THR A 19 22.34 2.82 -15.97
CA THR A 19 21.57 1.79 -16.69
C THR A 19 20.91 0.73 -15.79
N VAL A 20 21.01 0.87 -14.47
CA VAL A 20 20.55 -0.12 -13.50
C VAL A 20 19.64 0.57 -12.47
N PRO A 21 18.40 0.11 -12.27
CA PRO A 21 17.53 0.64 -11.23
C PRO A 21 18.14 0.35 -9.85
N VAL A 22 18.24 1.39 -9.02
CA VAL A 22 18.74 1.28 -7.65
C VAL A 22 17.56 1.43 -6.70
N LEU A 23 17.40 0.46 -5.79
CA LEU A 23 16.37 0.50 -4.76
C LEU A 23 16.90 1.25 -3.54
N PHE A 24 16.30 2.40 -3.25
CA PHE A 24 16.55 3.14 -2.02
C PHE A 24 15.43 2.84 -1.03
N VAL A 25 15.80 2.22 0.08
CA VAL A 25 14.89 2.00 1.21
C VAL A 25 15.30 2.97 2.32
N LEU A 26 14.52 4.02 2.50
CA LEU A 26 14.69 4.93 3.64
C LEU A 26 13.74 4.49 4.76
N ILE A 27 14.34 4.11 5.88
CA ILE A 27 13.60 3.61 7.04
C ILE A 27 13.73 4.64 8.16
N ALA A 28 12.64 5.36 8.44
CA ALA A 28 12.57 6.27 9.58
C ALA A 28 11.95 5.54 10.79
N LEU A 29 12.77 5.25 11.80
CA LEU A 29 12.30 4.70 13.07
C LEU A 29 12.05 5.84 14.06
N GLY A 30 10.77 6.20 14.25
CA GLY A 30 10.35 7.15 15.27
C GLY A 30 10.18 6.49 16.63
N GLY A 31 11.09 6.79 17.55
CA GLY A 31 10.89 6.56 18.98
C GLY A 31 10.47 7.87 19.63
N VAL A 32 9.19 8.04 19.96
CA VAL A 32 8.77 9.17 20.79
C VAL A 32 9.14 8.84 22.24
N GLY A 33 10.33 9.25 22.65
CA GLY A 33 10.71 9.24 24.06
C GLY A 33 9.99 10.38 24.76
N CYS A 34 8.91 10.07 25.49
CA CYS A 34 8.22 11.03 26.36
C CYS A 34 8.98 11.17 27.69
N ASP A 35 10.26 11.51 27.67
CA ASP A 35 10.98 11.86 28.90
C ASP A 35 10.76 13.35 29.16
N GLY A 36 9.68 13.64 29.89
CA GLY A 36 9.28 14.98 30.33
C GLY A 36 10.12 15.52 31.49
N ASP A 37 11.42 15.30 31.49
CA ASP A 37 12.33 15.92 32.46
C ASP A 37 13.16 17.01 31.76
N ASP A 38 12.86 18.27 32.09
CA ASP A 38 13.49 19.51 31.61
C ASP A 38 15.02 19.63 31.90
N ASN A 39 15.68 18.54 32.27
CA ASN A 39 17.10 18.50 32.62
C ASN A 39 17.93 17.77 31.56
N GLY A 40 18.02 18.36 30.36
CA GLY A 40 19.07 18.02 29.39
C GLY A 40 19.07 16.58 28.86
N GLY A 41 17.92 15.90 28.91
CA GLY A 41 17.76 14.53 28.43
C GLY A 41 17.99 14.44 26.92
N SER A 42 18.90 13.56 26.52
CA SER A 42 19.22 13.23 25.13
C SER A 42 17.93 12.95 24.36
N GLY A 43 17.52 13.91 23.52
CA GLY A 43 16.37 13.74 22.64
C GLY A 43 16.50 12.44 21.86
N ALA A 44 15.42 11.67 21.82
CA ALA A 44 15.38 10.40 21.10
C ALA A 44 15.77 10.65 19.65
N GLY A 45 17.03 10.35 19.32
CA GLY A 45 17.55 10.47 17.97
C GLY A 45 16.79 9.51 17.06
N TYR A 46 16.28 10.02 15.95
CA TYR A 46 15.82 9.17 14.85
C TYR A 46 17.05 8.52 14.25
N TRP A 47 17.15 7.20 14.36
CA TRP A 47 18.17 6.43 13.66
C TRP A 47 17.57 6.01 12.33
N ALA A 48 17.96 6.71 11.26
CA ALA A 48 17.74 6.22 9.90
C ALA A 48 18.90 5.28 9.56
N THR A 49 18.58 4.03 9.24
CA THR A 49 19.54 3.11 8.62
C THR A 49 19.27 3.13 7.13
N GLU A 50 20.26 3.56 6.36
CA GLU A 50 20.23 3.46 4.90
C GLU A 50 20.87 2.12 4.49
N VAL A 51 20.09 1.28 3.83
CA VAL A 51 20.62 0.07 3.17
C VAL A 51 20.43 0.23 1.68
N LEU A 52 21.54 0.22 0.95
CA LEU A 52 21.52 0.27 -0.50
C LEU A 52 21.49 -1.15 -1.05
N VAL A 53 20.38 -1.53 -1.67
CA VAL A 53 20.29 -2.76 -2.46
C VAL A 53 20.38 -2.35 -3.94
N PRO A 54 21.45 -2.71 -4.66
CA PRO A 54 21.70 -2.22 -6.03
C PRO A 54 20.81 -2.90 -7.08
N PHE A 55 19.78 -3.64 -6.66
CA PHE A 55 18.85 -4.33 -7.52
C PHE A 55 17.47 -4.46 -6.84
N GLY A 56 16.47 -4.70 -7.67
CA GLY A 56 15.14 -5.10 -7.25
C GLY A 56 14.07 -4.00 -7.27
N HIS A 57 12.81 -4.42 -7.21
CA HIS A 57 11.65 -3.54 -7.30
C HIS A 57 10.53 -3.97 -6.35
N ARG A 58 9.52 -3.10 -6.21
CA ARG A 58 8.30 -3.30 -5.40
C ARG A 58 8.57 -3.81 -3.98
N PRO A 59 9.40 -3.13 -3.18
CA PRO A 59 9.60 -3.57 -1.81
C PRO A 59 8.29 -3.55 -1.03
N LEU A 60 8.13 -4.56 -0.18
CA LEU A 60 6.96 -4.77 0.65
C LEU A 60 7.44 -5.10 2.07
N PRO A 61 7.18 -4.26 3.08
CA PRO A 61 7.54 -4.58 4.46
C PRO A 61 6.69 -5.74 4.99
N SER A 62 7.29 -6.62 5.79
CA SER A 62 6.54 -7.64 6.52
C SER A 62 5.65 -7.00 7.60
N PRO A 63 4.55 -7.66 8.01
CA PRO A 63 3.67 -7.18 9.07
C PRO A 63 4.40 -6.89 10.40
N ASP A 64 5.35 -7.73 10.79
CA ASP A 64 6.19 -7.54 11.98
C ASP A 64 7.27 -6.46 11.81
N SER A 65 7.33 -5.83 10.63
CA SER A 65 8.33 -4.83 10.27
C SER A 65 9.79 -5.32 10.35
N ARG A 66 10.06 -6.63 10.42
CA ARG A 66 11.43 -7.15 10.45
C ARG A 66 12.04 -7.25 9.06
N TRP A 67 11.24 -7.62 8.07
CA TRP A 67 11.70 -7.94 6.72
C TRP A 67 11.19 -6.93 5.70
N ILE A 68 11.91 -6.81 4.60
CA ILE A 68 11.43 -6.11 3.40
C ILE A 68 11.61 -7.07 2.22
N ALA A 69 10.51 -7.59 1.69
CA ALA A 69 10.53 -8.42 0.50
C ALA A 69 10.63 -7.54 -0.75
N PHE A 70 11.37 -7.96 -1.77
CA PHE A 70 11.45 -7.28 -3.05
C PHE A 70 11.75 -8.30 -4.15
N GLY A 71 11.26 -8.06 -5.37
CA GLY A 71 11.57 -8.90 -6.51
C GLY A 71 12.87 -8.45 -7.17
N GLY A 72 13.74 -9.38 -7.53
CA GLY A 72 14.97 -9.11 -8.27
C GLY A 72 14.81 -9.20 -9.79
N THR A 73 15.80 -8.72 -10.53
CA THR A 73 15.79 -8.66 -12.01
C THR A 73 17.10 -9.19 -12.59
N GLY A 74 17.09 -9.55 -13.88
CA GLY A 74 18.29 -10.03 -14.58
C GLY A 74 18.86 -11.29 -13.92
N ASP A 75 20.16 -11.29 -13.64
CA ASP A 75 20.86 -12.40 -12.97
C ASP A 75 20.42 -12.61 -11.51
N SER A 76 19.63 -11.69 -10.95
CA SER A 76 19.08 -11.76 -9.60
C SER A 76 17.57 -12.01 -9.58
N VAL A 77 16.98 -12.58 -10.64
CA VAL A 77 15.54 -12.91 -10.69
C VAL A 77 15.09 -13.76 -9.49
N GLY A 78 13.89 -13.51 -9.00
CA GLY A 78 13.32 -14.21 -7.83
C GLY A 78 13.05 -13.27 -6.67
N ILE A 79 12.42 -13.78 -5.61
CA ILE A 79 12.02 -12.98 -4.45
C ILE A 79 13.20 -12.93 -3.48
N TRP A 80 13.49 -11.76 -2.96
CA TRP A 80 14.52 -11.50 -1.97
C TRP A 80 13.91 -10.84 -0.74
N VAL A 81 14.57 -10.95 0.41
CA VAL A 81 14.23 -10.24 1.63
C VAL A 81 15.47 -9.56 2.22
N LEU A 82 15.27 -8.37 2.76
CA LEU A 82 16.24 -7.66 3.60
C LEU A 82 15.85 -7.83 5.08
N ASP A 83 16.70 -8.43 5.91
CA ASP A 83 16.54 -8.40 7.38
C ASP A 83 16.98 -7.02 7.89
N ARG A 84 16.05 -6.29 8.50
CA ARG A 84 16.32 -4.94 8.99
C ARG A 84 17.15 -4.88 10.27
N ASN A 85 17.34 -6.00 10.96
CA ASN A 85 18.12 -6.02 12.20
C ASN A 85 19.62 -6.09 11.92
N ASN A 86 20.04 -6.78 10.85
CA ASN A 86 21.45 -7.02 10.53
C ASN A 86 21.84 -6.60 9.10
N ASN A 87 20.89 -6.03 8.33
CA ASN A 87 21.05 -5.62 6.93
C ASN A 87 21.43 -6.77 5.97
N GLU A 88 21.09 -8.00 6.31
CA GLU A 88 21.34 -9.18 5.48
C GLU A 88 20.30 -9.30 4.36
N VAL A 89 20.77 -9.52 3.14
CA VAL A 89 19.93 -9.74 1.96
C VAL A 89 19.91 -11.23 1.62
N ILE A 90 18.73 -11.84 1.64
CA ILE A 90 18.52 -13.28 1.49
C ILE A 90 17.64 -13.53 0.27
N ARG A 91 18.06 -14.42 -0.62
CA ARG A 91 17.23 -14.89 -1.74
C ARG A 91 16.26 -15.95 -1.23
N LEU A 92 14.96 -15.78 -1.47
CA LEU A 92 13.91 -16.74 -1.13
C LEU A 92 13.52 -17.62 -2.32
N THR A 93 13.50 -17.08 -3.53
CA THR A 93 13.22 -17.85 -4.76
C THR A 93 14.23 -17.55 -5.85
N ASP A 94 14.33 -18.44 -6.84
CA ASP A 94 15.26 -18.32 -7.95
C ASP A 94 14.57 -18.21 -9.32
N ASP A 95 15.32 -18.43 -10.40
CA ASP A 95 14.83 -18.40 -11.78
C ASP A 95 13.92 -19.58 -12.12
N THR A 96 13.89 -20.63 -11.29
CA THR A 96 12.91 -21.71 -11.40
C THR A 96 11.57 -21.33 -10.79
N TYR A 97 11.51 -20.28 -9.96
CA TYR A 97 10.25 -19.72 -9.45
C TYR A 97 10.25 -18.20 -9.57
N PRO A 98 10.22 -17.68 -10.82
CA PRO A 98 10.23 -16.24 -11.05
C PRO A 98 8.93 -15.62 -10.54
N HIS A 99 9.03 -14.49 -9.83
CA HIS A 99 7.86 -13.74 -9.37
C HIS A 99 7.16 -13.02 -10.52
N ARG A 100 5.86 -12.79 -10.37
CA ARG A 100 5.08 -11.90 -11.24
C ARG A 100 4.88 -10.50 -10.68
N TRP A 101 5.68 -10.14 -9.67
CA TRP A 101 5.58 -8.87 -8.95
C TRP A 101 4.27 -8.73 -8.14
N ASP A 102 3.61 -9.84 -7.86
CA ASP A 102 2.30 -9.97 -7.22
C ASP A 102 2.39 -10.65 -5.85
N TYR A 103 3.58 -10.65 -5.22
CA TYR A 103 3.77 -11.28 -3.92
C TYR A 103 3.13 -10.48 -2.79
N ARG A 104 2.69 -11.20 -1.76
CA ARG A 104 2.10 -10.68 -0.52
C ARG A 104 2.66 -11.41 0.68
N TRP A 105 2.89 -10.68 1.78
CA TRP A 105 3.32 -11.29 3.03
C TRP A 105 2.16 -12.06 3.68
N MET A 106 2.47 -13.22 4.22
CA MET A 106 1.61 -13.85 5.21
C MET A 106 1.54 -12.98 6.47
N ILE A 107 0.40 -12.96 7.16
CA ILE A 107 0.16 -12.11 8.33
C ILE A 107 1.14 -12.38 9.48
N ASP A 108 1.64 -13.60 9.59
CA ASP A 108 2.59 -14.06 10.61
C ASP A 108 4.05 -13.68 10.30
N SER A 109 4.29 -13.01 9.16
CA SER A 109 5.62 -12.64 8.66
C SER A 109 6.59 -13.82 8.45
N GLN A 110 6.08 -15.07 8.40
CA GLN A 110 6.90 -16.28 8.23
C GLN A 110 7.05 -16.71 6.77
N GLY A 111 6.48 -15.95 5.83
CA GLY A 111 6.57 -16.27 4.41
C GLY A 111 5.79 -15.33 3.52
N LEU A 112 5.84 -15.60 2.22
CA LEU A 112 5.08 -14.88 1.20
C LEU A 112 4.25 -15.86 0.37
N VAL A 113 3.17 -15.36 -0.19
CA VAL A 113 2.45 -15.99 -1.31
C VAL A 113 2.71 -15.20 -2.58
N PHE A 114 2.77 -15.86 -3.73
CA PHE A 114 3.08 -15.21 -5.01
C PHE A 114 2.54 -16.00 -6.20
N GLY A 115 2.26 -15.30 -7.30
CA GLY A 115 2.04 -15.92 -8.60
C GLY A 115 3.38 -16.19 -9.28
N GLY A 116 3.55 -17.40 -9.81
CA GLY A 116 4.82 -17.82 -10.39
C GLY A 116 4.64 -18.83 -11.50
N ALA A 117 5.50 -18.77 -12.52
CA ALA A 117 5.49 -19.73 -13.63
C ALA A 117 5.76 -21.17 -13.20
N GLY A 118 6.31 -21.38 -11.98
CA GLY A 118 6.76 -22.67 -11.51
C GLY A 118 8.05 -23.13 -12.18
N GLU A 119 8.49 -24.34 -11.83
CA GLU A 119 9.68 -24.95 -12.41
C GLU A 119 9.63 -24.96 -13.95
N SER A 120 10.79 -24.75 -14.58
CA SER A 120 10.91 -24.73 -16.04
C SER A 120 10.20 -25.92 -16.70
N GLY A 121 9.13 -25.64 -17.46
CA GLY A 121 8.35 -26.65 -18.18
C GLY A 121 6.86 -26.68 -17.80
N THR A 122 6.46 -26.03 -16.71
CA THR A 122 5.04 -25.77 -16.43
C THR A 122 4.57 -24.61 -17.30
N ALA A 123 3.69 -24.88 -18.26
CA ALA A 123 3.20 -23.87 -19.22
C ALA A 123 2.31 -22.79 -18.59
N THR A 124 1.99 -22.92 -17.30
CA THR A 124 0.96 -22.14 -16.63
C THR A 124 1.45 -21.63 -15.29
N ALA A 125 1.14 -20.39 -14.98
CA ALA A 125 1.44 -19.84 -13.67
C ALA A 125 0.52 -20.41 -12.59
N GLY A 126 1.11 -20.78 -11.48
CA GLY A 126 0.43 -21.25 -10.28
C GLY A 126 0.51 -20.25 -9.14
N VAL A 127 -0.17 -20.60 -8.05
CA VAL A 127 -0.09 -19.91 -6.75
C VAL A 127 0.88 -20.68 -5.87
N TRP A 128 1.86 -19.98 -5.34
CA TRP A 128 2.97 -20.54 -4.56
C TRP A 128 3.08 -19.85 -3.22
N GLN A 129 3.63 -20.57 -2.24
CA GLN A 129 4.05 -20.05 -0.95
C GLN A 129 5.56 -20.26 -0.80
N VAL A 130 6.27 -19.32 -0.18
CA VAL A 130 7.67 -19.46 0.20
C VAL A 130 7.89 -19.11 1.67
N THR A 131 8.65 -19.93 2.40
CA THR A 131 8.99 -19.67 3.81
C THR A 131 10.11 -18.65 3.97
N CYS A 132 10.07 -17.88 5.06
CA CYS A 132 11.04 -16.84 5.40
C CYS A 132 11.47 -16.93 6.89
N PRO A 133 12.78 -16.92 7.19
CA PRO A 133 13.90 -17.12 6.27
C PRO A 133 14.04 -18.61 5.93
N GLY A 134 14.36 -18.95 4.68
CA GLY A 134 14.65 -20.34 4.31
C GLY A 134 14.37 -20.70 2.86
N GLY A 135 13.41 -20.02 2.22
CA GLY A 135 13.15 -20.17 0.79
C GLY A 135 12.49 -21.49 0.41
N THR A 136 11.84 -22.21 1.33
CA THR A 136 11.11 -23.43 0.96
C THR A 136 9.86 -23.05 0.19
N VAL A 137 9.84 -23.39 -1.10
CA VAL A 137 8.71 -23.12 -2.01
C VAL A 137 7.74 -24.30 -2.03
N THR A 138 6.45 -24.02 -1.84
CA THR A 138 5.35 -24.99 -1.90
C THR A 138 4.29 -24.48 -2.87
N GLN A 139 3.83 -25.33 -3.79
CA GLN A 139 2.70 -25.00 -4.65
C GLN A 139 1.39 -25.14 -3.89
N LEU A 140 0.58 -24.07 -3.85
CA LEU A 140 -0.77 -24.10 -3.29
C LEU A 140 -1.79 -24.50 -4.36
N TRP A 141 -1.63 -23.98 -5.57
CA TRP A 141 -2.52 -24.29 -6.69
C TRP A 141 -1.82 -24.19 -8.06
N GLN A 142 -2.29 -24.99 -9.02
CA GLN A 142 -1.65 -25.14 -10.33
C GLN A 142 -1.89 -23.96 -11.29
N PHE A 143 -2.99 -23.21 -11.13
CA PHE A 143 -3.37 -22.14 -12.06
C PHE A 143 -3.83 -20.88 -11.32
N GLY A 144 -3.05 -19.80 -11.37
CA GLY A 144 -3.48 -18.52 -10.81
C GLY A 144 -2.40 -17.45 -10.72
N GLY A 145 -2.79 -16.31 -10.18
CA GLY A 145 -1.93 -15.17 -9.87
C GLY A 145 -2.63 -14.17 -8.96
N ASP A 146 -1.93 -13.08 -8.64
CA ASP A 146 -2.38 -12.04 -7.71
C ASP A 146 -2.86 -12.58 -6.35
N PRO A 147 -2.14 -13.51 -5.71
CA PRO A 147 -2.61 -14.08 -4.45
C PRO A 147 -2.61 -13.05 -3.33
N ASP A 148 -3.59 -13.17 -2.45
CA ASP A 148 -3.69 -12.38 -1.23
C ASP A 148 -4.09 -13.28 -0.04
N PRO A 149 -3.27 -13.35 1.02
CA PRO A 149 -3.53 -14.22 2.14
C PRO A 149 -4.64 -13.65 3.04
N ALA A 150 -5.53 -14.51 3.49
CA ALA A 150 -6.53 -14.14 4.48
C ALA A 150 -5.83 -13.68 5.78
N PRO A 151 -6.37 -12.71 6.52
CA PRO A 151 -5.79 -12.25 7.80
C PRO A 151 -5.69 -13.35 8.87
N SER A 152 -6.43 -14.45 8.73
CA SER A 152 -6.27 -15.64 9.59
C SER A 152 -5.02 -16.46 9.28
N GLY A 153 -4.43 -16.29 8.09
CA GLY A 153 -3.33 -17.11 7.57
C GLY A 153 -3.75 -18.48 7.05
N GLU A 154 -5.04 -18.84 7.11
CA GLU A 154 -5.52 -20.20 6.80
C GLU A 154 -5.87 -20.40 5.33
N ALA A 155 -6.04 -19.32 4.56
CA ALA A 155 -6.47 -19.34 3.18
C ALA A 155 -5.79 -18.23 2.37
N VAL A 156 -5.83 -18.38 1.03
CA VAL A 156 -5.35 -17.40 0.05
C VAL A 156 -6.42 -17.24 -1.00
N CYS A 157 -6.85 -16.00 -1.27
CA CYS A 157 -7.66 -15.70 -2.43
C CYS A 157 -6.76 -15.35 -3.62
N PHE A 158 -7.17 -15.66 -4.83
CA PHE A 158 -6.36 -15.45 -6.03
C PHE A 158 -7.21 -15.37 -7.29
N ALA A 159 -6.64 -14.82 -8.35
CA ALA A 159 -7.24 -14.80 -9.68
C ALA A 159 -6.86 -16.07 -10.44
N GLY A 160 -7.85 -16.81 -10.94
CA GLY A 160 -7.65 -17.96 -11.83
C GLY A 160 -7.25 -17.47 -13.24
N LEU A 161 -6.10 -17.92 -13.73
CA LEU A 161 -5.48 -17.40 -14.98
C LEU A 161 -5.51 -18.36 -16.16
N SER A 162 -6.43 -19.32 -16.16
CA SER A 162 -6.52 -20.30 -17.25
C SER A 162 -7.22 -19.72 -18.48
N SER A 163 -6.71 -20.05 -19.66
CA SER A 163 -7.41 -19.78 -20.92
C SER A 163 -8.67 -20.63 -21.10
N ALA A 164 -8.83 -21.69 -20.31
CA ALA A 164 -10.08 -22.42 -20.21
C ALA A 164 -11.02 -21.65 -19.27
N SER A 165 -12.19 -21.25 -19.75
CA SER A 165 -13.16 -20.42 -19.02
C SER A 165 -13.61 -21.00 -17.67
N GLU A 166 -13.49 -22.30 -17.49
CA GLU A 166 -13.87 -23.01 -16.26
C GLU A 166 -12.96 -22.70 -15.06
N GLU A 167 -11.75 -22.19 -15.32
CA GLU A 167 -10.71 -21.93 -14.32
C GLU A 167 -10.41 -20.43 -14.17
N SER A 168 -11.20 -19.56 -14.80
CA SER A 168 -11.13 -18.09 -14.61
C SER A 168 -11.84 -17.66 -13.31
N GLY A 169 -11.65 -16.41 -12.89
CA GLY A 169 -12.40 -15.79 -11.79
C GLY A 169 -11.69 -15.76 -10.45
N ILE A 170 -12.43 -15.51 -9.37
CA ILE A 170 -11.88 -15.39 -8.02
C ILE A 170 -12.00 -16.72 -7.28
N TRP A 171 -10.88 -17.22 -6.79
CA TRP A 171 -10.76 -18.51 -6.11
C TRP A 171 -10.19 -18.33 -4.71
N VAL A 172 -10.46 -19.30 -3.83
CA VAL A 172 -9.83 -19.42 -2.52
C VAL A 172 -9.25 -20.82 -2.38
N VAL A 173 -8.00 -20.90 -1.91
CA VAL A 173 -7.32 -22.15 -1.56
C VAL A 173 -6.88 -22.12 -0.09
N GLY A 174 -7.14 -23.20 0.63
CA GLY A 174 -6.67 -23.35 2.01
C GLY A 174 -5.16 -23.66 2.06
N VAL A 175 -4.45 -23.00 2.97
CA VAL A 175 -2.99 -23.15 3.16
C VAL A 175 -2.65 -24.43 3.92
N VAL A 176 -3.42 -24.73 4.97
CA VAL A 176 -3.18 -25.92 5.83
C VAL A 176 -3.96 -27.13 5.32
N THR A 177 -5.22 -26.92 4.96
CA THR A 177 -6.09 -27.96 4.38
C THR A 177 -6.39 -27.53 2.95
N PRO A 178 -5.89 -28.24 1.92
CA PRO A 178 -5.97 -27.81 0.51
C PRO A 178 -7.39 -28.03 -0.05
N GLN A 179 -8.35 -27.33 0.54
CA GLN A 179 -9.67 -27.15 -0.01
C GLN A 179 -9.60 -25.96 -0.97
N ILE A 180 -10.23 -26.13 -2.13
CA ILE A 180 -10.34 -25.07 -3.12
C ILE A 180 -11.80 -24.89 -3.52
N TYR A 181 -12.22 -23.64 -3.66
CA TYR A 181 -13.53 -23.30 -4.17
C TYR A 181 -13.48 -21.96 -4.91
N ARG A 182 -14.39 -21.81 -5.85
CA ARG A 182 -14.56 -20.59 -6.65
C ARG A 182 -15.60 -19.70 -6.00
N LEU A 183 -15.28 -18.42 -5.85
CA LEU A 183 -16.19 -17.40 -5.34
C LEU A 183 -16.91 -16.66 -6.47
N GLN A 184 -16.20 -16.38 -7.57
CA GLN A 184 -16.75 -15.65 -8.73
C GLN A 184 -16.31 -16.28 -10.04
N GLU A 185 -17.16 -16.17 -11.06
CA GLU A 185 -16.86 -16.67 -12.40
C GLU A 185 -15.79 -15.83 -13.12
N GLU A 186 -15.73 -14.54 -12.80
CA GLU A 186 -14.82 -13.60 -13.42
C GLU A 186 -14.19 -12.72 -12.34
N GLY A 187 -13.09 -12.05 -12.70
CA GLY A 187 -12.37 -11.15 -11.79
C GLY A 187 -10.88 -11.42 -11.74
N ILE A 188 -10.13 -10.38 -11.37
CA ILE A 188 -8.67 -10.35 -11.20
C ILE A 188 -8.29 -9.54 -9.97
N ASN A 189 -7.02 -9.66 -9.54
CA ASN A 189 -6.43 -8.86 -8.47
C ASN A 189 -7.26 -8.82 -7.17
N PRO A 190 -7.64 -9.97 -6.56
CA PRO A 190 -8.42 -9.96 -5.34
C PRO A 190 -7.59 -9.51 -4.13
N ARG A 191 -8.25 -8.84 -3.17
CA ARG A 191 -7.66 -8.40 -1.90
C ARG A 191 -8.62 -8.64 -0.75
N TYR A 192 -8.18 -9.36 0.27
CA TYR A 192 -8.87 -9.43 1.55
C TYR A 192 -8.80 -8.08 2.26
N SER A 193 -9.93 -7.69 2.84
CA SER A 193 -9.95 -6.67 3.89
C SER A 193 -9.09 -7.09 5.08
N PRO A 194 -8.53 -6.14 5.86
CA PRO A 194 -7.68 -6.43 7.02
C PRO A 194 -8.29 -7.33 8.11
N MET A 195 -9.62 -7.38 8.26
CA MET A 195 -10.28 -8.33 9.18
C MET A 195 -10.79 -9.58 8.47
N GLY A 196 -10.68 -9.66 7.15
CA GLY A 196 -11.01 -10.83 6.35
C GLY A 196 -12.50 -11.01 6.09
N TYR A 197 -13.34 -10.00 6.37
CA TYR A 197 -14.78 -10.07 6.15
C TYR A 197 -15.19 -9.86 4.68
N PHE A 198 -14.36 -9.12 3.95
CA PHE A 198 -14.59 -8.76 2.56
C PHE A 198 -13.42 -9.16 1.67
N ILE A 199 -13.72 -9.37 0.40
CA ILE A 199 -12.77 -9.46 -0.70
C ILE A 199 -13.15 -8.39 -1.73
N SER A 200 -12.24 -7.47 -2.03
CA SER A 200 -12.33 -6.61 -3.21
C SER A 200 -11.67 -7.29 -4.40
N TYR A 201 -12.13 -6.99 -5.61
CA TYR A 201 -11.52 -7.49 -6.84
C TYR A 201 -11.86 -6.57 -8.01
N LEU A 202 -11.14 -6.74 -9.12
CA LEU A 202 -11.40 -6.02 -10.37
C LEU A 202 -12.10 -6.94 -11.37
N LEU A 203 -13.24 -6.54 -11.91
CA LEU A 203 -13.95 -7.24 -12.98
C LEU A 203 -13.64 -6.55 -14.33
N PRO A 204 -12.98 -7.22 -15.30
CA PRO A 204 -12.71 -6.62 -16.60
C PRO A 204 -14.00 -6.45 -17.43
N THR A 205 -14.34 -5.22 -17.81
CA THR A 205 -15.61 -4.91 -18.51
C THR A 205 -15.44 -4.45 -19.98
N GLY A 206 -14.25 -4.56 -20.56
CA GLY A 206 -13.98 -4.22 -21.95
C GLY A 206 -13.11 -2.97 -22.11
N TYR A 207 -13.60 -1.96 -22.84
CA TYR A 207 -12.81 -0.76 -23.21
C TYR A 207 -12.84 0.37 -22.17
N GLU A 208 -13.91 0.44 -21.39
CA GLU A 208 -14.02 1.24 -20.18
C GLU A 208 -13.25 0.42 -19.12
N GLY A 209 -12.38 0.97 -18.29
CA GLY A 209 -11.51 0.13 -17.43
C GLY A 209 -12.27 -0.82 -16.48
N PRO A 210 -11.53 -1.64 -15.70
CA PRO A 210 -12.13 -2.63 -14.80
C PRO A 210 -13.13 -2.01 -13.80
N GLU A 211 -14.17 -2.77 -13.46
CA GLU A 211 -15.04 -2.45 -12.32
C GLU A 211 -14.37 -2.90 -11.01
N LEU A 212 -14.28 -2.01 -10.02
CA LEU A 212 -13.96 -2.39 -8.65
C LEU A 212 -15.22 -2.91 -7.97
N ARG A 213 -15.15 -4.16 -7.51
CA ARG A 213 -16.26 -4.84 -6.82
C ARG A 213 -15.82 -5.34 -5.47
N VAL A 214 -16.79 -5.51 -4.58
CA VAL A 214 -16.59 -6.08 -3.24
C VAL A 214 -17.65 -7.14 -2.96
N MET A 215 -17.24 -8.24 -2.33
CA MET A 215 -18.10 -9.31 -1.86
C MET A 215 -17.68 -9.73 -0.44
N THR A 216 -18.50 -10.53 0.25
CA THR A 216 -18.08 -11.18 1.49
C THR A 216 -16.98 -12.21 1.22
N SER A 217 -16.24 -12.60 2.26
CA SER A 217 -15.20 -13.64 2.17
C SER A 217 -15.70 -15.01 1.68
N GLU A 218 -17.00 -15.25 1.76
CA GLU A 218 -17.71 -16.45 1.31
C GLU A 218 -18.27 -16.30 -0.11
N GLY A 219 -18.06 -15.14 -0.76
CA GLY A 219 -18.53 -14.85 -2.12
C GLY A 219 -19.96 -14.34 -2.22
N ALA A 220 -20.60 -14.00 -1.09
CA ALA A 220 -21.95 -13.43 -1.10
C ALA A 220 -21.91 -11.90 -1.29
N ASN A 221 -23.07 -11.30 -1.56
CA ASN A 221 -23.26 -9.84 -1.62
C ASN A 221 -22.25 -9.11 -2.52
N ASP A 222 -22.03 -9.64 -3.73
CA ASP A 222 -21.20 -9.00 -4.73
C ASP A 222 -21.80 -7.66 -5.20
N GLN A 223 -21.06 -6.57 -5.01
CA GLN A 223 -21.50 -5.21 -5.27
C GLN A 223 -20.45 -4.42 -6.06
N LEU A 224 -20.91 -3.62 -7.02
CA LEU A 224 -20.10 -2.64 -7.74
C LEU A 224 -19.84 -1.43 -6.84
N LEU A 225 -18.57 -1.08 -6.67
CA LEU A 225 -18.13 0.09 -5.89
C LEU A 225 -17.75 1.27 -6.78
N ALA A 226 -16.93 1.02 -7.80
CA ALA A 226 -16.43 2.03 -8.72
C ALA A 226 -16.14 1.41 -10.09
N ASP A 227 -16.10 2.23 -11.14
CA ASP A 227 -15.72 1.82 -12.49
C ASP A 227 -14.34 2.37 -12.86
N ASN A 228 -13.78 1.89 -13.98
CA ASN A 228 -12.52 2.38 -14.52
C ASN A 228 -11.34 2.30 -13.54
N ILE A 229 -11.24 1.27 -12.70
CA ILE A 229 -10.20 1.13 -11.68
C ILE A 229 -9.01 0.31 -12.17
N LEU A 230 -7.79 0.87 -12.09
CA LEU A 230 -6.52 0.24 -12.44
C LEU A 230 -5.94 -0.58 -11.29
N SER A 231 -5.99 -0.03 -10.08
CA SER A 231 -5.44 -0.67 -8.88
C SER A 231 -6.25 -0.28 -7.65
N HIS A 232 -6.22 -1.12 -6.62
CA HIS A 232 -6.88 -0.84 -5.34
C HIS A 232 -6.12 -1.53 -4.20
N GLU A 233 -6.26 -0.99 -2.99
CA GLU A 233 -5.70 -1.55 -1.76
C GLU A 233 -6.57 -1.12 -0.57
N TRP A 234 -6.72 -2.02 0.41
CA TRP A 234 -7.43 -1.71 1.65
C TRP A 234 -6.57 -0.83 2.56
N VAL A 235 -7.17 0.22 3.11
CA VAL A 235 -6.57 1.05 4.16
C VAL A 235 -6.92 0.49 5.54
N ASP A 236 -8.19 0.13 5.69
CA ASP A 236 -8.76 -0.50 6.86
C ASP A 236 -9.84 -1.50 6.40
N ASN A 237 -10.68 -1.97 7.31
CA ASN A 237 -11.70 -2.97 6.99
C ASN A 237 -12.85 -2.45 6.11
N GLU A 238 -13.01 -1.14 6.02
CA GLU A 238 -14.15 -0.48 5.40
C GLU A 238 -13.75 0.53 4.32
N THR A 239 -12.46 0.79 4.15
CA THR A 239 -11.96 1.83 3.26
C THR A 239 -10.98 1.26 2.24
N LEU A 240 -11.28 1.50 0.96
CA LEU A 240 -10.39 1.22 -0.16
C LEU A 240 -9.80 2.52 -0.70
N ILE A 241 -8.52 2.50 -1.02
CA ILE A 241 -7.90 3.46 -1.93
C ILE A 241 -7.81 2.81 -3.29
N CYS A 242 -8.20 3.52 -4.34
CA CYS A 242 -8.07 3.05 -5.71
C CYS A 242 -7.49 4.10 -6.66
N GLU A 243 -6.89 3.61 -7.74
CA GLU A 243 -6.37 4.40 -8.86
C GLU A 243 -7.29 4.20 -10.06
N ALA A 244 -7.84 5.27 -10.62
CA ALA A 244 -8.75 5.20 -11.76
C ALA A 244 -8.08 5.54 -13.10
N VAL A 245 -8.63 5.04 -14.22
CA VAL A 245 -8.25 5.36 -15.60
C VAL A 245 -8.68 6.80 -15.89
N GLY A 246 -7.71 7.70 -15.98
CA GLY A 246 -7.92 9.14 -16.18
C GLY A 246 -6.74 9.91 -15.60
N LEU A 247 -6.62 11.22 -15.84
CA LEU A 247 -5.55 12.02 -15.23
C LEU A 247 -5.74 12.05 -13.69
N PHE A 248 -4.93 11.25 -12.99
CA PHE A 248 -4.61 11.30 -11.55
C PHE A 248 -5.80 11.44 -10.59
N ALA A 249 -6.81 10.58 -10.71
CA ALA A 249 -7.85 10.46 -9.69
C ALA A 249 -7.50 9.33 -8.70
N VAL A 250 -7.32 9.70 -7.44
CA VAL A 250 -7.36 8.77 -6.29
C VAL A 250 -8.74 8.89 -5.70
N ASP A 251 -9.48 7.78 -5.59
CA ASP A 251 -10.79 7.77 -4.96
C ASP A 251 -10.73 6.98 -3.63
N ILE A 252 -11.55 7.39 -2.68
CA ILE A 252 -11.71 6.73 -1.38
C ILE A 252 -13.13 6.19 -1.32
N VAL A 253 -13.26 4.86 -1.31
CA VAL A 253 -14.56 4.21 -1.27
C VAL A 253 -14.77 3.58 0.11
N LYS A 254 -15.88 3.96 0.75
CA LYS A 254 -16.33 3.39 2.02
C LYS A 254 -17.32 2.24 1.79
N VAL A 255 -17.12 1.17 2.54
CA VAL A 255 -17.86 -0.10 2.47
C VAL A 255 -19.02 -0.12 3.46
N GLU A 256 -19.05 0.75 4.48
CA GLU A 256 -20.17 0.86 5.43
C GLU A 256 -21.52 1.17 4.75
N ASP A 257 -21.50 1.74 3.54
CA ASP A 257 -22.68 1.99 2.72
C ASP A 257 -23.29 0.71 2.11
N LEU A 258 -22.55 -0.42 2.08
CA LEU A 258 -23.00 -1.70 1.49
C LEU A 258 -24.11 -2.41 2.29
N LEU A 259 -24.34 -1.98 3.54
CA LEU A 259 -25.43 -2.50 4.38
C LEU A 259 -26.71 -1.64 4.28
N SER A 260 -26.71 -0.56 3.47
CA SER A 260 -27.85 0.33 3.28
C SER A 260 -28.24 0.43 1.79
N PRO A 261 -29.47 0.05 1.38
CA PRO A 261 -29.86 -0.05 -0.04
C PRO A 261 -30.12 1.29 -0.77
N GLN A 262 -29.45 2.39 -0.39
CA GLN A 262 -29.61 3.71 -1.00
C GLN A 262 -28.25 4.40 -1.15
N ILE A 263 -27.57 4.22 -2.28
CA ILE A 263 -26.34 4.97 -2.60
C ILE A 263 -26.67 6.00 -3.68
N ASN A 264 -26.43 7.28 -3.37
CA ASN A 264 -26.32 8.35 -4.36
C ASN A 264 -24.83 8.60 -4.60
N THR A 265 -24.37 8.37 -5.82
CA THR A 265 -23.02 8.70 -6.28
C THR A 265 -22.80 10.20 -6.14
N LEU A 266 -21.90 10.63 -5.26
CA LEU A 266 -21.60 12.05 -5.06
C LEU A 266 -20.39 12.41 -5.92
N VAL A 267 -20.60 12.49 -7.24
CA VAL A 267 -19.62 13.06 -8.18
C VAL A 267 -20.31 14.18 -8.96
N GLU A 268 -20.41 15.36 -8.33
CA GLU A 268 -20.65 16.61 -9.06
C GLU A 268 -19.54 17.61 -8.71
N GLY A 269 -18.70 17.93 -9.70
CA GLY A 269 -17.93 19.18 -9.69
C GLY A 269 -16.42 19.08 -9.78
N GLY A 270 -15.87 18.52 -10.87
CA GLY A 270 -14.66 19.00 -11.58
C GLY A 270 -13.37 19.31 -10.81
N SER A 271 -13.23 18.89 -9.55
CA SER A 271 -12.08 19.20 -8.69
C SER A 271 -11.47 17.88 -8.25
N GLN A 272 -10.21 17.66 -8.63
CA GLN A 272 -9.44 16.46 -8.28
C GLN A 272 -8.92 16.61 -6.85
N VAL A 273 -9.01 15.53 -6.07
CA VAL A 273 -8.62 15.53 -4.66
C VAL A 273 -7.88 14.22 -4.40
N ALA A 274 -6.55 14.27 -4.27
CA ALA A 274 -5.81 13.16 -3.66
C ALA A 274 -5.96 13.30 -2.14
N LEU A 275 -6.70 12.39 -1.50
CA LEU A 275 -6.95 12.44 -0.05
C LEU A 275 -5.92 11.54 0.67
N PHE A 276 -5.19 12.11 1.63
CA PHE A 276 -4.49 11.34 2.66
C PHE A 276 -5.15 11.64 4.00
N GLU A 277 -5.73 10.62 4.63
CA GLU A 277 -6.27 10.74 5.99
C GLU A 277 -5.17 10.39 7.01
N LEU A 278 -4.72 11.38 7.77
CA LEU A 278 -3.74 11.24 8.85
C LEU A 278 -4.39 11.68 10.16
N GLY A 279 -5.27 10.83 10.71
CA GLY A 279 -6.14 11.22 11.82
C GLY A 279 -7.17 12.25 11.33
N ASP A 280 -7.32 13.37 12.04
CA ASP A 280 -8.25 14.45 11.64
C ASP A 280 -7.78 15.29 10.46
N LEU A 281 -6.57 15.05 9.93
CA LEU A 281 -5.96 15.89 8.90
C LEU A 281 -6.16 15.28 7.51
N ILE A 282 -6.77 16.06 6.62
CA ILE A 282 -6.94 15.73 5.22
C ILE A 282 -6.07 16.65 4.39
N VAL A 283 -5.06 16.10 3.71
CA VAL A 283 -4.19 16.84 2.78
C VAL A 283 -4.64 16.51 1.36
N PHE A 284 -4.82 17.54 0.54
CA PHE A 284 -5.14 17.35 -0.87
C PHE A 284 -4.48 18.37 -1.80
N GLN A 285 -4.12 17.88 -2.99
CA GLN A 285 -3.69 18.71 -4.11
C GLN A 285 -4.93 19.36 -4.72
N LYS A 286 -4.94 20.69 -4.78
CA LYS A 286 -6.00 21.46 -5.42
C LYS A 286 -5.58 21.76 -6.86
N GLU A 287 -6.42 21.33 -7.79
CA GLU A 287 -6.25 21.67 -9.21
C GLU A 287 -7.38 22.56 -9.71
N GLU A 288 -7.03 23.52 -10.57
CA GLU A 288 -7.98 24.33 -11.31
C GLU A 288 -7.54 24.38 -12.78
N ASN A 289 -8.42 23.93 -13.69
CA ASN A 289 -8.14 23.85 -15.13
C ASN A 289 -6.84 23.09 -15.47
N ALA A 290 -6.63 21.93 -14.84
CA ALA A 290 -5.43 21.09 -14.99
C ALA A 290 -4.11 21.81 -14.63
N ARG A 291 -4.18 22.83 -13.76
CA ARG A 291 -3.02 23.44 -13.13
C ARG A 291 -3.07 23.14 -11.64
N ASN A 292 -1.97 22.64 -11.10
CA ASN A 292 -1.77 22.57 -9.66
C ASN A 292 -1.71 24.02 -9.12
N ILE A 293 -2.73 24.39 -8.34
CA ILE A 293 -2.84 25.73 -7.74
C ILE A 293 -2.44 25.75 -6.28
N GLY A 294 -2.15 24.60 -5.67
CA GLY A 294 -1.60 24.51 -4.34
C GLY A 294 -2.02 23.25 -3.60
N LEU A 295 -1.48 23.08 -2.40
CA LEU A 295 -1.95 22.10 -1.43
C LEU A 295 -2.93 22.77 -0.49
N CYS A 296 -4.05 22.10 -0.23
CA CYS A 296 -4.97 22.48 0.81
C CYS A 296 -4.96 21.42 1.91
N VAL A 297 -5.10 21.89 3.14
CA VAL A 297 -5.32 21.02 4.29
C VAL A 297 -6.61 21.42 4.95
N THR A 298 -7.42 20.42 5.27
CA THR A 298 -8.64 20.58 6.04
C THR A 298 -8.66 19.61 7.21
N THR A 299 -9.51 19.87 8.19
CA THR A 299 -9.73 18.98 9.32
C THR A 299 -11.06 18.26 9.18
N SER A 300 -11.15 17.00 9.60
CA SER A 300 -12.39 16.22 9.71
C SER A 300 -13.54 16.98 10.41
N ALA A 301 -13.20 17.88 11.34
CA ALA A 301 -14.13 18.71 12.10
C ALA A 301 -14.73 19.94 11.35
N GLY A 302 -14.42 20.14 10.06
CA GLY A 302 -15.05 21.19 9.24
C GLY A 302 -14.52 22.62 9.41
N GLY A 303 -13.29 22.80 9.90
CA GLY A 303 -12.59 24.08 9.83
C GLY A 303 -12.18 24.39 8.38
N GLY A 304 -12.54 25.57 7.86
CA GLY A 304 -12.35 25.92 6.45
C GLY A 304 -10.94 25.65 5.90
N ASN A 305 -10.87 25.30 4.61
CA ASN A 305 -9.64 24.91 3.92
C ASN A 305 -8.54 25.96 4.08
N LYS A 306 -7.35 25.53 4.50
CA LYS A 306 -6.16 26.37 4.54
C LYS A 306 -5.24 25.99 3.38
N GLU A 307 -4.99 26.96 2.50
CA GLU A 307 -4.01 26.83 1.42
C GLU A 307 -2.60 26.93 1.99
N ILE A 308 -1.75 25.95 1.68
CA ILE A 308 -0.42 25.78 2.29
C ILE A 308 0.70 26.16 1.32
N THR A 309 0.49 26.02 0.01
CA THR A 309 1.49 26.39 -1.01
C THR A 309 0.93 27.40 -1.99
N GLN A 310 1.80 28.22 -2.59
CA GLN A 310 1.42 29.14 -3.66
C GLN A 310 1.31 28.37 -5.00
N SER A 311 0.40 28.84 -5.86
CA SER A 311 0.22 28.33 -7.22
C SER A 311 1.54 28.20 -7.99
N GLY A 312 1.80 27.00 -8.53
CA GLY A 312 2.97 26.71 -9.37
C GLY A 312 4.20 26.13 -8.66
N ALA A 313 4.17 25.93 -7.34
CA ALA A 313 5.21 25.19 -6.63
C ALA A 313 4.97 23.67 -6.74
N TYR A 314 6.04 22.90 -7.05
CA TYR A 314 6.07 21.45 -6.98
C TYR A 314 6.72 21.04 -5.64
N PRO A 315 5.98 20.98 -4.52
CA PRO A 315 6.57 20.53 -3.27
C PRO A 315 7.01 19.07 -3.41
N GLN A 316 8.23 18.77 -2.99
CA GLN A 316 8.63 17.40 -2.68
C GLN A 316 8.13 17.09 -1.26
N PHE A 317 7.54 15.92 -1.08
CA PHE A 317 6.85 15.58 0.16
C PHE A 317 7.77 14.85 1.14
N LEU A 318 7.74 15.26 2.41
CA LEU A 318 8.19 14.47 3.56
C LEU A 318 7.14 14.58 4.67
N VAL A 319 6.27 13.57 4.78
CA VAL A 319 5.25 13.52 5.84
C VAL A 319 5.81 12.75 7.04
N ILE A 320 5.90 13.40 8.20
CA ILE A 320 6.39 12.79 9.44
C ILE A 320 5.22 12.69 10.43
N ASN A 321 4.69 11.50 10.66
CA ASN A 321 3.62 11.28 11.63
C ASN A 321 4.20 11.00 13.03
N THR A 322 3.99 11.89 14.00
CA THR A 322 4.72 11.84 15.29
C THR A 322 3.87 11.58 16.55
N ALA A 323 2.54 11.74 16.57
CA ALA A 323 1.67 11.35 17.71
C ALA A 323 0.17 11.55 17.38
N PRO A 324 -0.78 10.94 18.15
CA PRO A 324 -2.23 11.19 18.00
C PRO A 324 -2.67 12.63 18.31
N GLU A 325 -1.88 13.40 19.05
CA GLU A 325 -2.26 14.74 19.53
C GLU A 325 -1.46 15.88 18.87
N ALA A 326 -0.51 15.55 17.99
CA ALA A 326 0.28 16.53 17.25
C ALA A 326 0.74 15.95 15.90
N SER A 327 0.10 16.43 14.83
CA SER A 327 0.54 16.19 13.46
C SER A 327 1.50 17.31 13.06
N HIS A 328 2.74 16.95 12.77
CA HIS A 328 3.71 17.84 12.17
C HIS A 328 3.77 17.56 10.66
N VAL A 329 3.71 18.61 9.85
CA VAL A 329 3.97 18.50 8.41
C VAL A 329 5.23 19.30 8.13
N VAL A 330 6.22 18.64 7.53
CA VAL A 330 7.48 19.27 7.12
C VAL A 330 7.41 19.50 5.62
N PHE A 331 7.64 20.74 5.20
CA PHE A 331 7.71 21.12 3.80
C PHE A 331 9.16 21.43 3.44
N GLU A 332 9.63 20.87 2.34
CA GLU A 332 10.88 21.29 1.70
C GLU A 332 10.53 22.08 0.45
N ASP A 333 10.88 23.37 0.46
CA ASP A 333 10.85 24.24 -0.72
C ASP A 333 12.29 24.50 -1.15
N THR A 334 12.48 24.86 -2.42
CA THR A 334 13.75 25.29 -3.03
C THR A 334 14.48 26.42 -2.30
N GLY A 335 13.91 26.98 -1.22
CA GLY A 335 14.52 27.98 -0.33
C GLY A 335 14.56 27.64 1.17
N GLY A 336 14.19 26.43 1.63
CA GLY A 336 14.33 26.04 3.04
C GLY A 336 13.28 25.05 3.58
N ILE A 337 13.46 24.66 4.85
CA ILE A 337 12.59 23.74 5.59
C ILE A 337 11.55 24.55 6.38
N ILE A 338 10.26 24.28 6.15
CA ILE A 338 9.16 24.87 6.93
C ILE A 338 8.55 23.79 7.82
N ILE A 339 8.54 24.03 9.13
CA ILE A 339 7.89 23.15 10.11
C ILE A 339 6.64 23.88 10.65
N GLY A 340 5.46 23.34 10.35
CA GLY A 340 4.20 23.78 10.94
C GLY A 340 3.76 22.83 12.06
N SER A 341 3.28 23.38 13.18
CA SER A 341 2.52 22.62 14.17
C SER A 341 1.07 23.09 14.20
N ALA A 342 0.13 22.13 14.22
CA ALA A 342 -1.26 22.40 14.54
C ALA A 342 -1.51 21.90 15.96
N SER A 343 -1.59 22.82 16.92
CA SER A 343 -2.16 22.52 18.23
C SER A 343 -3.60 23.04 18.26
N GLY A 344 -4.53 22.28 18.82
CA GLY A 344 -5.96 22.59 18.89
C GLY A 344 -6.33 23.75 19.83
N GLY A 345 -5.46 24.76 19.98
CA GLY A 345 -5.69 25.96 20.79
C GLY A 345 -5.82 27.20 19.93
N THR A 346 -6.71 28.12 20.32
CA THR A 346 -7.03 29.40 19.65
C THR A 346 -5.90 30.45 19.66
N SER A 347 -4.63 30.06 19.76
CA SER A 347 -3.51 31.01 19.74
C SER A 347 -3.04 31.28 18.31
N THR A 348 -3.04 32.56 17.93
CA THR A 348 -2.41 33.09 16.71
C THR A 348 -0.90 32.82 16.73
N ASN A 349 -0.44 31.87 15.92
CA ASN A 349 0.99 31.68 15.65
C ASN A 349 1.40 32.55 14.45
N SER A 350 2.38 33.44 14.67
CA SER A 350 3.04 34.20 13.60
C SER A 350 4.13 33.36 12.95
N LEU A 351 4.03 33.16 11.63
CA LEU A 351 5.13 32.67 10.79
C LEU A 351 6.20 33.76 10.67
N SER A 352 7.43 33.49 11.09
CA SER A 352 8.59 34.31 10.72
C SER A 352 9.40 33.61 9.63
N MET A 353 9.50 34.23 8.45
CA MET A 353 10.50 33.87 7.45
C MET A 353 11.83 34.50 7.85
N ASN A 354 12.89 33.70 7.97
CA ASN A 354 14.25 34.22 7.97
C ASN A 354 14.88 33.88 6.61
N PRO A 355 15.60 34.83 5.97
CA PRO A 355 16.16 34.67 4.63
C PRO A 355 17.29 33.65 4.54
#